data_AF-A0A7S0R2C8-F1
#
_entry.id   AF-A0A7S0R2C8-F1
#
_cell.length_a   1.000
_cell.length_b   1.000
_cell.length_c   1.000
_cell.angle_alpha   90.00
_cell.angle_beta   90.00
_cell.angle_gamma   90.00
#
_symmetry.space_group_name_H-M   'P 1'
#
loop_
_entity.id
_entity.type
_entity.pdbx_description
1 polymer ?
#
loop_
_entity_poly.entity_id
_entity_poly.type
_entity_poly.pdbx_seq_one_letter_code
_entity_poly.pdbx_strand_id
1 'polypeptide(L)'
;MDEIAKELKIRKRIAAIYNKTRDDFETKEAWDDYLEGVEDIIYNLANNVDTQATEARVGDYERANRASIIANQARAAEELRKAQVAEFQASAAAVAAEGAAGAAGTAGAAPPGFTAPTSAIGPALAAQPLPVRPVAQDAHGNLPRAPFRRDTLSCEHAAAKAAGYVPGLPRSRALTEAFSALLLLQP
;
A
#
# COMPACT_ATOMS: atom_id res chain seq x y z
N MET A 1 -1.07 -4.38 -35.59
CA MET A 1 -1.39 -5.28 -34.46
C MET A 1 -0.07 -5.63 -33.82
N ASP A 2 0.09 -5.32 -32.54
CA ASP A 2 1.34 -5.61 -31.83
C ASP A 2 1.47 -7.12 -31.63
N GLU A 3 2.33 -7.76 -32.41
CA GLU A 3 2.58 -9.21 -32.38
C GLU A 3 3.00 -9.68 -30.98
N ILE A 4 3.80 -8.85 -30.30
CA ILE A 4 4.19 -9.02 -28.89
C ILE A 4 2.95 -9.04 -27.98
N ALA A 5 1.99 -8.13 -28.16
CA ALA A 5 0.80 -8.09 -27.31
C ALA A 5 -0.08 -9.34 -27.48
N LYS A 6 -0.13 -9.89 -28.72
CA LYS A 6 -0.80 -11.16 -29.01
C LYS A 6 -0.12 -12.31 -28.27
N GLU A 7 1.19 -12.44 -28.40
CA GLU A 7 1.97 -13.49 -27.72
C GLU A 7 1.81 -13.41 -26.20
N LEU A 8 1.94 -12.21 -25.62
CA LEU A 8 1.78 -12.00 -24.18
C LEU A 8 0.40 -12.40 -23.69
N LYS A 9 -0.67 -12.15 -24.46
CA LYS A 9 -2.03 -12.58 -24.12
C LYS A 9 -2.15 -14.11 -24.12
N ILE A 10 -1.55 -14.77 -25.12
CA ILE A 10 -1.54 -16.24 -25.23
C ILE A 10 -0.72 -16.85 -24.10
N ARG A 11 0.50 -16.39 -23.86
CA ARG A 11 1.37 -16.86 -22.77
C ARG A 11 0.66 -16.74 -21.41
N LYS A 12 -0.01 -15.61 -21.14
CA LYS A 12 -0.80 -15.44 -19.91
C LYS A 12 -1.94 -16.45 -19.79
N ARG A 13 -2.67 -16.71 -20.89
CA ARG A 13 -3.76 -17.71 -20.91
C ARG A 13 -3.23 -19.11 -20.65
N ILE A 14 -2.18 -19.52 -21.35
CA ILE A 14 -1.62 -20.87 -21.24
C ILE A 14 -0.97 -21.08 -19.87
N ALA A 15 -0.20 -20.12 -19.36
CA ALA A 15 0.40 -20.20 -18.02
C ALA A 15 -0.65 -20.31 -16.89
N ALA A 16 -1.85 -19.75 -17.08
CA ALA A 16 -2.93 -19.91 -16.10
C ALA A 16 -3.52 -21.33 -16.05
N ILE A 17 -3.49 -22.05 -17.18
CA ILE A 17 -3.97 -23.43 -17.31
C ILE A 17 -2.86 -24.42 -16.94
N TYR A 18 -1.64 -24.18 -17.42
CA TYR A 18 -0.46 -25.02 -17.23
C TYR A 18 0.34 -24.55 -16.00
N ASN A 19 -0.28 -24.61 -14.83
CA ASN A 19 0.26 -24.07 -13.59
C ASN A 19 0.88 -25.14 -12.65
N LYS A 20 1.46 -26.20 -13.20
CA LYS A 20 2.24 -27.17 -12.42
C LYS A 20 3.62 -26.59 -12.08
N THR A 21 4.12 -26.91 -10.90
CA THR A 21 5.47 -26.51 -10.44
C THR A 21 6.44 -27.69 -10.52
N ARG A 22 7.74 -27.44 -10.36
CA ARG A 22 8.76 -28.51 -10.33
C ARG A 22 8.41 -29.60 -9.32
N ASP A 23 7.82 -29.23 -8.19
CA ASP A 23 7.51 -30.17 -7.09
C ASP A 23 6.40 -31.17 -7.45
N ASP A 24 5.64 -30.92 -8.51
CA ASP A 24 4.60 -31.83 -9.02
C ASP A 24 5.18 -33.01 -9.84
N PHE A 25 6.50 -33.03 -10.08
CA PHE A 25 7.18 -34.03 -10.91
C PHE A 25 8.23 -34.81 -10.12
N GLU A 26 8.43 -36.08 -10.44
CA GLU A 26 9.44 -36.92 -9.78
C GLU A 26 10.85 -36.63 -10.31
N THR A 27 10.99 -36.58 -11.64
CA THR A 27 12.27 -36.40 -12.33
C THR A 27 12.40 -35.00 -12.91
N LYS A 28 13.65 -34.54 -13.08
CA LYS A 28 13.95 -33.27 -13.77
C LYS A 28 13.58 -33.34 -15.25
N GLU A 29 13.82 -34.47 -15.90
CA GLU A 29 13.50 -34.69 -17.31
C GLU A 29 12.00 -34.49 -17.58
N ALA A 30 11.12 -35.07 -16.74
CA ALA A 30 9.68 -34.91 -16.91
C ALA A 30 9.21 -33.45 -16.73
N TRP A 31 9.91 -32.67 -15.90
CA TRP A 31 9.66 -31.24 -15.75
C TRP A 31 10.10 -30.46 -17.00
N ASP A 32 11.27 -30.78 -17.54
CA ASP A 32 11.79 -30.14 -18.75
C ASP A 32 10.90 -30.46 -19.97
N ASP A 33 10.49 -31.72 -20.14
CA ASP A 33 9.55 -32.16 -21.20
C ASP A 33 8.20 -31.44 -21.10
N TYR A 34 7.73 -31.20 -19.87
CA TYR A 34 6.51 -30.45 -19.62
C TYR A 34 6.66 -28.98 -20.05
N LEU A 35 7.78 -28.34 -19.73
CA LEU A 35 8.05 -26.96 -20.13
C LEU A 35 8.19 -26.82 -21.65
N GLU A 36 8.88 -27.76 -22.31
CA GLU A 36 8.99 -27.80 -23.77
C GLU A 36 7.60 -27.91 -24.42
N GLY A 37 6.77 -28.85 -23.94
CA GLY A 37 5.40 -28.99 -24.46
C GLY A 37 4.51 -27.76 -24.24
N VAL A 38 4.74 -26.97 -23.18
CA VAL A 38 4.03 -25.71 -22.94
C VAL A 38 4.49 -24.63 -23.93
N GLU A 39 5.79 -24.51 -24.19
CA GLU A 39 6.33 -23.56 -25.16
C GLU A 39 5.89 -23.89 -26.59
N ASP A 40 5.82 -25.17 -26.96
CA ASP A 40 5.28 -25.61 -28.26
C ASP A 40 3.83 -25.15 -28.46
N ILE A 41 2.99 -25.30 -27.43
CA ILE A 41 1.59 -24.85 -27.46
C ILE A 41 1.53 -23.33 -27.64
N ILE A 42 2.36 -22.58 -26.91
CA ILE A 42 2.40 -21.11 -27.00
C ILE A 42 2.85 -20.69 -28.40
N TYR A 43 3.91 -21.31 -28.92
CA TYR A 43 4.45 -21.04 -30.25
C TYR A 43 3.42 -21.30 -31.36
N ASN A 44 2.74 -22.45 -31.30
CA ASN A 44 1.71 -22.82 -32.28
C ASN A 44 0.56 -21.81 -32.28
N LEU A 45 0.05 -21.44 -31.11
CA LEU A 45 -1.02 -20.45 -30.99
C LEU A 45 -0.60 -19.04 -31.38
N ALA A 46 0.65 -18.64 -31.08
CA ALA A 46 1.18 -17.33 -31.45
C ALA A 46 1.32 -17.19 -32.97
N ASN A 47 1.87 -18.21 -33.63
CA ASN A 47 2.14 -18.22 -35.07
C ASN A 47 0.95 -18.69 -35.93
N ASN A 48 -0.17 -19.05 -35.30
CA ASN A 48 -1.35 -19.64 -35.95
C ASN A 48 -1.07 -20.96 -36.69
N VAL A 49 -0.13 -21.76 -36.19
CA VAL A 49 0.16 -23.09 -36.71
C VAL A 49 -0.72 -24.08 -35.95
N ASP A 50 -1.50 -24.88 -36.68
CA ASP A 50 -2.35 -25.94 -36.14
C ASP A 50 -3.16 -25.54 -34.88
N THR A 51 -3.83 -24.39 -34.97
CA THR A 51 -4.54 -23.78 -33.85
C THR A 51 -5.67 -24.68 -33.34
N GLN A 52 -6.38 -25.36 -34.23
CA GLN A 52 -7.52 -26.21 -33.84
C GLN A 52 -7.09 -27.43 -33.01
N ALA A 53 -6.06 -28.16 -33.44
CA ALA A 53 -5.58 -29.31 -32.68
C ALA A 53 -4.96 -28.86 -31.35
N THR A 54 -4.22 -27.75 -31.37
CA THR A 54 -3.60 -27.20 -30.16
C THR A 54 -4.65 -26.73 -29.15
N GLU A 55 -5.70 -26.04 -29.59
CA GLU A 55 -6.81 -25.64 -28.70
C GLU A 55 -7.61 -26.84 -28.18
N ALA A 56 -7.82 -27.88 -28.99
CA ALA A 56 -8.43 -29.12 -28.52
C ALA A 56 -7.60 -29.77 -27.40
N ARG A 57 -6.27 -29.87 -27.59
CA ARG A 57 -5.35 -30.41 -26.57
C ARG A 57 -5.37 -29.58 -25.28
N VAL A 58 -5.38 -28.26 -25.39
CA VAL A 58 -5.50 -27.36 -24.23
C VAL A 58 -6.84 -27.57 -23.51
N GLY A 59 -7.95 -27.67 -24.26
CA GLY A 59 -9.27 -27.90 -23.69
C GLY A 59 -9.39 -29.26 -23.00
N ASP A 60 -8.78 -30.31 -23.56
CA ASP A 60 -8.76 -31.64 -22.96
C ASP A 60 -7.97 -31.65 -21.65
N TYR A 61 -6.81 -30.99 -21.66
CA TYR A 61 -5.98 -30.80 -20.47
C TYR A 61 -6.72 -30.03 -19.38
N GLU A 62 -7.41 -28.94 -19.74
CA GLU A 62 -8.19 -28.14 -18.79
C GLU A 62 -9.31 -28.96 -18.14
N ARG A 63 -10.05 -29.75 -18.93
CA ARG A 63 -11.11 -30.61 -18.39
C ARG A 63 -10.57 -31.68 -17.45
N ALA A 64 -9.45 -32.32 -17.80
CA ALA A 64 -8.82 -33.36 -16.99
C ALA A 64 -8.18 -32.81 -15.70
N ASN A 65 -7.61 -31.59 -15.75
CA ASN A 65 -6.82 -31.02 -14.66
C ASN A 65 -7.51 -29.88 -13.91
N ARG A 66 -8.79 -29.59 -14.18
CA ARG A 66 -9.52 -28.45 -13.61
C ARG A 66 -9.38 -28.33 -12.09
N ALA A 67 -9.50 -29.43 -11.37
CA ALA A 67 -9.37 -29.44 -9.91
C ALA A 67 -7.95 -29.05 -9.45
N SER A 68 -6.92 -29.58 -10.11
CA SER A 68 -5.52 -29.27 -9.84
C SER A 68 -5.21 -27.81 -10.12
N ILE A 69 -5.73 -27.28 -11.24
CA ILE A 69 -5.55 -25.89 -11.65
C ILE A 69 -6.11 -24.95 -10.57
N ILE A 70 -7.34 -25.18 -10.11
CA ILE A 70 -7.98 -24.36 -9.07
C ILE A 70 -7.19 -24.43 -7.76
N ALA A 71 -6.76 -25.61 -7.34
CA ALA A 71 -5.97 -25.79 -6.12
C ALA A 71 -4.62 -25.05 -6.19
N ASN A 72 -3.94 -25.10 -7.34
CA ASN A 72 -2.66 -24.42 -7.56
C ASN A 72 -2.85 -22.89 -7.64
N GLN A 73 -3.92 -22.42 -8.26
CA GLN A 73 -4.26 -20.99 -8.29
C GLN A 73 -4.59 -20.45 -6.88
N ALA A 74 -5.33 -21.21 -6.07
CA ALA A 74 -5.62 -20.85 -4.69
C ALA A 74 -4.33 -20.76 -3.86
N ARG A 75 -3.45 -21.76 -3.97
CA ARG A 75 -2.12 -21.75 -3.33
C ARG A 75 -1.30 -20.52 -3.75
N ALA A 76 -1.20 -20.24 -5.04
CA ALA A 76 -0.47 -19.08 -5.55
C ALA A 76 -1.05 -17.75 -5.04
N ALA A 77 -2.39 -17.62 -4.96
CA ALA A 77 -3.05 -16.42 -4.45
C ALA A 77 -2.81 -16.22 -2.95
N GLU A 78 -2.81 -17.29 -2.15
CA GLU A 78 -2.47 -17.22 -0.73
C GLU A 78 -1.03 -16.79 -0.51
N GLU A 79 -0.08 -17.37 -1.24
CA GLU A 79 1.34 -16.99 -1.17
C GLU A 79 1.57 -15.53 -1.58
N LEU A 80 0.91 -15.07 -2.64
CA LEU A 80 0.97 -13.66 -3.05
C LEU A 80 0.42 -12.74 -1.94
N ARG A 81 -0.70 -13.12 -1.30
CA ARG A 81 -1.28 -12.34 -0.20
C ARG A 81 -0.35 -12.29 1.00
N LYS A 82 0.28 -13.41 1.37
CA LYS A 82 1.27 -13.46 2.46
C LYS A 82 2.47 -12.57 2.16
N ALA A 83 3.00 -12.61 0.93
CA ALA A 83 4.10 -11.75 0.50
C ALA A 83 3.76 -10.26 0.61
N GLN A 84 2.56 -9.85 0.17
CA GLN A 84 2.09 -8.46 0.29
C GLN A 84 1.95 -8.00 1.74
N VAL A 85 1.43 -8.86 2.63
CA VAL A 85 1.34 -8.53 4.06
C VAL A 85 2.74 -8.41 4.68
N ALA A 86 3.67 -9.30 4.32
CA ALA A 86 5.04 -9.24 4.79
C ALA A 86 5.75 -7.96 4.32
N GLU A 87 5.55 -7.55 3.06
CA GLU A 87 6.08 -6.30 2.52
C GLU A 87 5.48 -5.07 3.22
N PHE A 88 4.17 -5.08 3.50
CA PHE A 88 3.51 -4.02 4.25
C PHE A 88 4.02 -3.93 5.70
N GLN A 89 4.24 -5.07 6.36
CA GLN A 89 4.82 -5.11 7.70
C GLN A 89 6.29 -4.65 7.70
N ALA A 90 7.07 -5.02 6.69
CA ALA A 90 8.46 -4.59 6.54
C ALA A 90 8.57 -3.07 6.30
N SER A 91 7.70 -2.51 5.44
CA SER A 91 7.65 -1.07 5.20
C SER A 91 7.13 -0.29 6.41
N ALA A 92 6.17 -0.82 7.17
CA ALA A 92 5.73 -0.23 8.44
C ALA A 92 6.85 -0.23 9.50
N ALA A 93 7.64 -1.31 9.60
CA ALA A 93 8.77 -1.40 10.51
C ALA A 93 9.90 -0.41 10.14
N ALA A 94 10.16 -0.21 8.85
CA ALA A 94 11.14 0.79 8.38
C ALA A 94 10.72 2.23 8.75
N VAL A 95 9.43 2.56 8.64
CA VAL A 95 8.89 3.89 9.04
C VAL A 95 8.94 4.07 10.56
N ALA A 96 8.73 3.02 11.35
CA ALA A 96 8.85 3.09 12.81
C ALA A 96 10.30 3.32 13.28
N ALA A 97 11.30 2.81 12.55
CA ALA A 97 12.71 3.00 12.87
C ALA A 97 13.20 4.44 12.60
N GLU A 98 12.74 5.10 11.52
CA GLU A 98 13.08 6.51 11.28
C GLU A 98 12.41 7.48 12.27
N GLY A 99 11.27 7.11 12.86
CA GLY A 99 10.59 7.93 13.87
C GLY A 99 11.31 8.02 15.23
N ALA A 100 12.27 7.13 15.50
CA ALA A 100 12.99 7.07 16.78
C ALA A 100 14.27 7.93 16.82
N ALA A 101 14.79 8.39 15.68
CA ALA A 101 16.03 9.16 15.60
C ALA A 101 15.84 10.69 15.69
N GLY A 102 14.59 11.17 15.75
CA GLY A 102 14.24 12.61 15.76
C GLY A 102 14.10 13.26 17.14
N ALA A 103 14.58 12.64 18.23
CA ALA A 103 14.46 13.18 19.59
C ALA A 103 15.82 13.32 20.30
N ALA A 104 16.73 14.09 19.70
CA ALA A 104 17.95 14.59 20.36
C ALA A 104 18.12 16.09 20.07
N GLY A 105 17.19 16.90 20.57
CA GLY A 105 17.26 18.36 20.56
C GLY A 105 17.94 18.86 21.83
N THR A 106 19.03 19.58 21.65
CA THR A 106 19.99 20.07 22.64
C THR A 106 19.38 21.03 23.67
N ALA A 107 19.73 20.83 24.95
CA ALA A 107 19.45 21.76 26.03
C ALA A 107 20.28 23.05 25.85
N GLY A 108 19.62 24.11 25.36
CA GLY A 108 20.19 25.46 25.29
C GLY A 108 20.13 26.16 26.65
N ALA A 109 21.30 26.55 27.16
CA ALA A 109 21.47 27.32 28.39
C ALA A 109 20.79 28.70 28.30
N ALA A 110 20.04 29.07 29.35
CA ALA A 110 19.50 30.42 29.54
C ALA A 110 20.51 31.32 30.27
N PRO A 111 20.64 32.62 29.89
CA PRO A 111 21.52 33.56 30.59
C PRO A 111 20.94 34.02 31.95
N PRO A 112 21.79 34.42 32.91
CA PRO A 112 21.41 34.66 34.29
C PRO A 112 20.82 36.06 34.49
N GLY A 113 19.65 36.13 35.14
CA GLY A 113 19.10 37.41 35.55
C GLY A 113 17.68 37.29 36.08
N PHE A 114 17.56 36.95 37.36
CA PHE A 114 16.63 37.52 38.35
C PHE A 114 16.22 36.46 39.38
N THR A 115 16.55 36.75 40.63
CA THR A 115 16.43 35.90 41.81
C THR A 115 14.99 35.82 42.35
N ALA A 116 14.70 34.65 42.94
CA ALA A 116 13.52 34.14 43.67
C ALA A 116 12.69 35.13 44.55
N PRO A 117 11.55 34.67 45.12
CA PRO A 117 11.67 33.97 46.40
C PRO A 117 10.78 32.74 46.58
N THR A 118 11.30 31.89 47.47
CA THR A 118 10.70 30.69 48.04
C THR A 118 9.57 31.02 49.01
N SER A 119 8.44 30.30 48.92
CA SER A 119 7.51 29.86 49.97
C SER A 119 6.32 29.22 49.23
N ALA A 120 5.63 28.18 49.65
CA ALA A 120 5.53 27.51 50.92
C ALA A 120 5.00 26.08 50.69
N ILE A 121 5.24 25.24 51.69
CA ILE A 121 4.69 23.89 51.90
C ILE A 121 3.15 23.99 52.09
N GLY A 122 2.36 23.15 51.41
CA GLY A 122 0.91 22.96 51.67
C GLY A 122 0.17 22.17 50.57
N PRO A 123 -0.89 21.40 50.90
CA PRO A 123 -1.31 20.21 50.13
C PRO A 123 -2.18 20.51 48.90
N ALA A 124 -2.26 19.48 48.04
CA ALA A 124 -3.02 19.43 46.80
C ALA A 124 -4.48 19.90 46.95
N LEU A 125 -4.83 20.97 46.23
CA LEU A 125 -6.20 21.30 45.87
C LEU A 125 -6.23 21.81 44.42
N ALA A 126 -6.97 21.10 43.58
CA ALA A 126 -7.51 21.49 42.26
C ALA A 126 -6.64 22.40 41.37
N ALA A 127 -6.07 21.82 40.30
CA ALA A 127 -5.52 22.58 39.17
C ALA A 127 -6.62 23.46 38.55
N GLN A 128 -6.69 24.72 38.95
CA GLN A 128 -7.47 25.73 38.24
C GLN A 128 -6.78 26.00 36.90
N PRO A 129 -7.51 26.19 35.79
CA PRO A 129 -6.90 26.57 34.53
C PRO A 129 -6.19 27.91 34.73
N LEU A 130 -4.89 27.95 34.50
CA LEU A 130 -4.14 29.21 34.53
C LEU A 130 -4.82 30.22 33.60
N PRO A 131 -5.01 31.48 34.03
CA PRO A 131 -5.55 32.51 33.16
C PRO A 131 -4.65 32.62 31.92
N VAL A 132 -5.29 32.62 30.75
CA VAL A 132 -4.60 32.77 29.47
C VAL A 132 -3.84 34.10 29.49
N ARG A 133 -2.52 34.04 29.27
CA ARG A 133 -1.68 35.25 29.17
C ARG A 133 -2.25 36.17 28.09
N PRO A 134 -2.30 37.50 28.32
CA PRO A 134 -2.72 38.43 27.27
C PRO A 134 -1.77 38.29 26.08
N VAL A 135 -2.35 38.17 24.90
CA VAL A 135 -1.60 38.08 23.65
C VAL A 135 -0.91 39.44 23.42
N ALA A 136 0.40 39.45 23.14
CA ALA A 136 1.12 40.69 22.89
C ALA A 136 0.57 41.33 21.61
N GLN A 137 -0.08 42.49 21.74
CA GLN A 137 -0.60 43.28 20.62
C GLN A 137 0.26 44.53 20.43
N ASP A 138 0.37 45.02 19.20
CA ASP A 138 0.99 46.33 18.94
C ASP A 138 0.10 47.49 19.43
N ALA A 139 0.61 48.72 19.39
CA ALA A 139 -0.12 49.92 19.85
C ALA A 139 -1.44 50.19 19.08
N HIS A 140 -1.68 49.46 17.99
CA HIS A 140 -2.89 49.55 17.18
C HIS A 140 -3.82 48.33 17.37
N GLY A 141 -3.52 47.43 18.32
CA GLY A 141 -4.36 46.29 18.67
C GLY A 141 -4.22 45.08 17.76
N ASN A 142 -3.24 45.07 16.84
CA ASN A 142 -3.00 43.97 15.92
C ASN A 142 -2.02 42.93 16.50
N LEU A 143 -2.29 41.67 16.18
CA LEU A 143 -1.41 40.55 16.53
C LEU A 143 -0.12 40.60 15.67
N PRO A 144 1.05 40.24 16.22
CA PRO A 144 2.28 40.17 15.45
C PRO A 144 2.10 39.15 14.32
N ARG A 145 2.10 39.64 13.08
CA ARG A 145 2.03 38.78 11.90
C ARG A 145 3.33 37.99 11.81
N ALA A 146 3.26 36.70 12.11
CA ALA A 146 4.39 35.80 11.87
C ALA A 146 4.83 35.96 10.41
N PRO A 147 6.14 36.02 10.11
CA PRO A 147 6.61 36.11 8.75
C PRO A 147 6.04 34.94 7.95
N PHE A 148 5.60 35.21 6.72
CA PHE A 148 5.05 34.22 5.80
C PHE A 148 6.11 33.13 5.57
N ARG A 149 6.05 32.05 6.36
CA ARG A 149 6.99 30.92 6.27
C ARG A 149 6.55 30.07 5.07
N ARG A 150 7.44 29.94 4.10
CA ARG A 150 7.22 29.24 2.82
C ARG A 150 7.04 27.71 2.96
N ASP A 151 7.08 27.19 4.18
CA ASP A 151 6.95 25.76 4.50
C ASP A 151 5.52 25.38 4.93
N THR A 152 4.50 25.92 4.23
CA THR A 152 3.10 25.62 4.54
C THR A 152 2.78 24.14 4.35
N LEU A 153 3.48 23.45 3.44
CA LEU A 153 3.25 22.05 3.11
C LEU A 153 3.43 21.11 4.31
N SER A 154 4.41 21.35 5.18
CA SER A 154 4.69 20.48 6.33
C SER A 154 3.66 20.69 7.45
N CYS A 155 3.28 21.96 7.69
CA CYS A 155 2.22 22.33 8.62
C CYS A 155 0.86 21.81 8.17
N GLU A 156 0.52 21.98 6.89
CA GLU A 156 -0.74 21.52 6.29
C GLU A 156 -0.84 20.00 6.32
N HIS A 157 0.24 19.27 6.03
CA HIS A 157 0.24 17.81 6.13
C HIS A 157 0.05 17.33 7.57
N ALA A 158 0.68 18.00 8.53
CA ALA A 158 0.52 17.69 9.95
C ALA A 158 -0.90 17.99 10.45
N ALA A 159 -1.46 19.14 10.05
CA ALA A 159 -2.84 19.52 10.37
C ALA A 159 -3.86 18.59 9.70
N ALA A 160 -3.63 18.20 8.44
CA ALA A 160 -4.47 17.25 7.73
C ALA A 160 -4.44 15.87 8.40
N LYS A 161 -3.26 15.36 8.77
CA LYS A 161 -3.12 14.11 9.53
C LYS A 161 -3.80 14.18 10.89
N ALA A 162 -3.66 15.29 11.62
CA ALA A 162 -4.34 15.51 12.90
C ALA A 162 -5.87 15.59 12.75
N ALA A 163 -6.35 16.10 11.61
CA ALA A 163 -7.76 16.08 11.23
C ALA A 163 -8.24 14.72 10.68
N GLY A 164 -7.38 13.69 10.67
CA GLY A 164 -7.73 12.33 10.24
C GLY A 164 -7.63 12.08 8.73
N TYR A 165 -6.99 12.97 7.98
CA TYR A 165 -6.75 12.77 6.55
C TYR A 165 -5.73 11.64 6.30
N VAL A 166 -6.12 10.67 5.48
CA VAL A 166 -5.24 9.62 4.95
C VAL A 166 -5.21 9.70 3.42
N PRO A 167 -4.06 9.49 2.74
CA PRO A 167 -3.94 9.64 1.28
C PRO A 167 -4.90 8.75 0.46
N GLY A 168 -5.43 7.67 1.03
CA GLY A 168 -6.40 6.78 0.39
C GLY A 168 -7.88 7.18 0.55
N LEU A 169 -8.19 8.12 1.45
CA LEU A 169 -9.56 8.58 1.75
C LEU A 169 -10.33 9.13 0.53
N PRO A 170 -9.73 9.92 -0.39
CA PRO A 170 -10.48 10.42 -1.54
C PRO A 170 -10.87 9.29 -2.51
N ARG A 171 -10.07 8.23 -2.62
CA ARG A 171 -10.37 7.07 -3.48
C ARG A 171 -11.55 6.25 -2.94
N SER A 172 -11.60 6.00 -1.63
CA SER A 172 -12.70 5.26 -1.03
C SER A 172 -14.01 6.05 -1.05
N ARG A 173 -13.97 7.37 -0.80
CA ARG A 173 -15.15 8.23 -0.94
C ARG A 173 -15.66 8.30 -2.38
N ALA A 174 -14.77 8.50 -3.36
CA ALA A 174 -15.15 8.54 -4.77
C ALA A 174 -15.79 7.23 -5.25
N LEU A 175 -15.27 6.07 -4.83
CA LEU A 175 -15.91 4.79 -5.13
C LEU A 175 -17.28 4.69 -4.46
N THR A 176 -17.39 5.07 -3.19
CA THR A 176 -18.68 5.00 -2.45
C THR A 176 -19.75 5.88 -3.09
N GLU A 177 -19.42 7.10 -3.52
CA GLU A 177 -20.33 8.01 -4.22
C GLU A 177 -20.71 7.50 -5.61
N ALA A 178 -19.75 6.92 -6.36
CA ALA A 178 -20.02 6.33 -7.66
C ALA A 178 -20.97 5.11 -7.56
N PHE A 179 -20.76 4.25 -6.56
CA PHE A 179 -21.61 3.08 -6.34
C PHE A 179 -22.97 3.44 -5.73
N SER A 180 -23.07 4.47 -4.88
CA SER A 180 -24.36 4.92 -4.34
C SER A 180 -25.23 5.58 -5.41
N ALA A 181 -24.63 6.32 -6.36
CA ALA A 181 -25.34 6.85 -7.52
C ALA A 181 -25.90 5.74 -8.43
N LEU A 182 -25.20 4.60 -8.53
CA LEU A 182 -25.66 3.45 -9.32
C LEU A 182 -26.87 2.74 -8.69
N LEU A 183 -26.95 2.71 -7.35
CA LEU A 183 -28.01 2.01 -6.62
C LEU A 183 -29.26 2.86 -6.37
N LEU A 184 -29.18 4.18 -6.51
CA LEU A 184 -30.33 5.10 -6.43
C LEU A 184 -30.99 5.36 -7.78
N LEU A 185 -30.49 4.75 -8.86
CA LEU A 185 -31.08 4.78 -10.20
C LEU A 185 -31.69 3.40 -10.53
N GLN A 186 -32.77 3.06 -9.84
CA GLN A 186 -33.73 2.03 -10.26
C GLN A 186 -35.11 2.71 -10.30
N PRO A 187 -35.86 2.66 -11.41
CA PRO A 187 -37.19 3.28 -11.51
C PRO A 187 -38.22 2.63 -10.60
#